data_AF-A0A7V5XEF8-F1
#
_entry.id   AF-A0A7V5XEF8-F1
#
_cell.length_a   1.000
_cell.length_b   1.000
_cell.length_c   1.000
_cell.angle_alpha   90.00
_cell.angle_beta   90.00
_cell.angle_gamma   90.00
#
_symmetry.space_group_name_H-M   'P 1'
#
loop_
_entity.id
_entity.type
_entity.pdbx_description
1 polymer ?
#
loop_
_entity_poly.entity_id
_entity_poly.type
_entity_poly.pdbx_seq_one_letter_code
_entity_poly.pdbx_strand_id
1 'polypeptide(L)'
;GVSTATPVLVVNGRESGPTLCLTAAIHGDELNGIEMVRRVLHELEPDKLRGAVIGIPIVNLQGFRRGSRYLPDRRDLNRYFPGNPAGSSAARIAYSLFEGIIKQCDLLVDLHTGSFYRTNLPQLRADLRYRQVREMTQGFGGMAVLHNAGAPGTLRRAATDAGIPAVTLEAGEPLRLQSNKVSEGVNGILSLLTAQGMIHRMQLLSAPEPVFYESTWIRADTGGILFSLVRLGQLVEPGDVLGTVTDPISNEQNLIYATARGRVLGMALNQVVMPGFAAFRIGIETDGPPTDSVIASARWGQTEIGDNPPPQSGAESQAPAPESGETDADDTDPEEPS
;
A
#
# COMPACT_ATOMS: atom_id res chain seq x y z
N GLY A 1 -0.07 -11.03 24.23
CA GLY A 1 0.42 -11.90 23.14
C GLY A 1 1.91 -12.12 23.31
N VAL A 2 2.49 -13.10 22.60
CA VAL A 2 3.94 -13.36 22.63
C VAL A 2 4.66 -12.29 21.79
N SER A 3 5.68 -11.65 22.36
CA SER A 3 6.49 -10.67 21.62
C SER A 3 7.23 -11.35 20.47
N THR A 4 7.26 -10.71 19.31
CA THR A 4 8.01 -11.18 18.14
C THR A 4 8.89 -10.04 17.65
N ALA A 5 10.20 -10.26 17.62
CA ALA A 5 11.13 -9.27 17.10
C ALA A 5 11.01 -9.18 15.57
N THR A 6 10.91 -7.96 15.04
CA THR A 6 10.99 -7.69 13.60
C THR A 6 12.43 -7.33 13.25
N PRO A 7 13.08 -8.07 12.33
CA PRO A 7 14.44 -7.72 11.89
C PRO A 7 14.47 -6.34 11.23
N VAL A 8 15.42 -5.51 11.67
CA VAL A 8 15.74 -4.22 11.08
C VAL A 8 17.18 -4.29 10.61
N LEU A 9 17.41 -3.95 9.34
CA LEU A 9 18.73 -3.92 8.74
C LEU A 9 19.14 -2.46 8.57
N VAL A 10 20.37 -2.12 8.93
CA VAL A 10 20.88 -0.75 8.85
C VAL A 10 22.23 -0.76 8.15
N VAL A 11 22.34 0.02 7.08
CA VAL A 11 23.63 0.39 6.48
C VAL A 11 23.88 1.83 6.86
N ASN A 12 24.87 2.05 7.73
CA ASN A 12 25.28 3.38 8.16
C ASN A 12 26.52 3.81 7.37
N GLY A 13 26.42 4.94 6.69
CA GLY A 13 27.49 5.52 5.90
C GLY A 13 28.59 6.13 6.75
N ARG A 14 29.78 6.26 6.16
CA ARG A 14 30.94 6.89 6.82
C ARG A 14 30.79 8.41 6.95
N GLU A 15 30.06 9.02 6.01
CA GLU A 15 29.85 10.47 5.92
C GLU A 15 28.42 10.84 6.34
N SER A 16 28.23 12.03 6.90
CA SER A 16 26.90 12.54 7.25
C SER A 16 26.03 12.73 6.01
N GLY A 17 24.73 12.51 6.17
CA GLY A 17 23.72 12.63 5.11
C GLY A 17 22.34 12.21 5.63
N PRO A 18 21.32 12.19 4.76
CA PRO A 18 19.96 11.85 5.16
C PRO A 18 19.80 10.37 5.51
N THR A 19 18.74 10.06 6.25
CA THR A 19 18.32 8.69 6.59
C THR A 19 17.12 8.28 5.75
N LEU A 20 17.30 7.31 4.86
CA LEU A 20 16.23 6.71 4.06
C LEU A 20 15.69 5.43 4.73
N CYS A 21 14.38 5.37 4.94
CA CYS A 21 13.71 4.17 5.41
C CYS A 21 12.99 3.44 4.27
N LEU A 22 13.23 2.13 4.17
CA LEU A 22 12.60 1.23 3.22
C LEU A 22 11.77 0.20 3.99
N THR A 23 10.45 0.19 3.80
CA THR A 23 9.57 -0.81 4.38
C THR A 23 8.99 -1.71 3.31
N ALA A 24 8.88 -3.00 3.61
CA ALA A 24 8.21 -3.95 2.74
C ALA A 24 7.38 -4.96 3.55
N ALA A 25 6.47 -5.62 2.84
CA ALA A 25 5.58 -6.62 3.39
C ALA A 25 4.85 -6.17 4.68
N ILE A 26 4.31 -4.95 4.67
CA ILE A 26 3.22 -4.55 5.58
C ILE A 26 2.02 -5.48 5.35
N HIS A 27 1.78 -5.82 4.09
CA HIS A 27 0.99 -6.97 3.69
C HIS A 27 1.92 -8.15 3.48
N GLY A 28 1.70 -9.25 4.20
CA GLY A 28 2.64 -10.38 4.23
C GLY A 28 2.76 -11.18 2.93
N ASP A 29 1.83 -11.00 1.99
CA ASP A 29 1.83 -11.65 0.69
C ASP A 29 2.62 -10.89 -0.40
N GLU A 30 3.19 -9.73 -0.10
CA GLU A 30 3.78 -8.84 -1.11
C GLU A 30 5.31 -9.03 -1.22
N LEU A 31 5.72 -10.04 -1.99
CA LEU A 31 7.11 -10.55 -2.01
C LEU A 31 8.12 -9.63 -2.73
N ASN A 32 7.70 -8.88 -3.75
CA ASN A 32 8.62 -8.08 -4.57
C ASN A 32 9.37 -7.03 -3.73
N GLY A 33 8.66 -6.35 -2.82
CA GLY A 33 9.26 -5.36 -1.92
C GLY A 33 10.33 -5.94 -1.01
N ILE A 34 10.13 -7.16 -0.50
CA ILE A 34 11.11 -7.85 0.38
C ILE A 34 12.44 -7.99 -0.34
N GLU A 35 12.40 -8.47 -1.58
CA GLU A 35 13.59 -8.66 -2.40
C GLU A 35 14.22 -7.33 -2.83
N MET A 36 13.43 -6.29 -3.09
CA MET A 36 13.94 -4.94 -3.36
C MET A 36 14.75 -4.40 -2.17
N VAL A 37 14.20 -4.46 -0.95
CA VAL A 37 14.90 -4.03 0.28
C VAL A 37 16.19 -4.81 0.45
N ARG A 38 16.14 -6.14 0.28
CA ARG A 38 17.32 -7.00 0.40
C ARG A 38 18.40 -6.58 -0.60
N ARG A 39 18.07 -6.45 -1.89
CA ARG A 39 19.05 -6.09 -2.92
C ARG A 39 19.67 -4.72 -2.66
N VAL A 40 18.85 -3.71 -2.36
CA VAL A 40 19.35 -2.36 -2.08
C VAL A 40 20.33 -2.40 -0.91
N LEU A 41 19.95 -2.96 0.25
CA LEU A 41 20.83 -2.98 1.42
C LEU A 41 22.13 -3.75 1.19
N HIS A 42 22.10 -4.85 0.44
CA HIS A 42 23.29 -5.66 0.17
C HIS A 42 24.17 -5.10 -0.97
N GLU A 43 23.67 -4.16 -1.77
CA GLU A 43 24.44 -3.44 -2.78
C GLU A 43 25.15 -2.21 -2.21
N LEU A 44 24.67 -1.68 -1.08
CA LEU A 44 25.26 -0.50 -0.44
C LEU A 44 26.58 -0.84 0.26
N GLU A 45 27.63 -0.09 -0.11
CA GLU A 45 28.93 -0.11 0.55
C GLU A 45 29.00 1.05 1.57
N PRO A 46 29.15 0.79 2.89
CA PRO A 46 29.19 1.82 3.93
C PRO A 46 30.19 2.95 3.68
N ASP A 47 31.36 2.63 3.11
CA ASP A 47 32.41 3.61 2.80
C ASP A 47 32.03 4.59 1.69
N LYS A 48 31.04 4.25 0.87
CA LYS A 48 30.53 5.05 -0.26
C LYS A 48 29.14 5.64 0.00
N LEU A 49 28.57 5.40 1.18
CA LEU A 49 27.27 5.91 1.58
C LEU A 49 27.42 7.18 2.44
N ARG A 50 26.60 8.20 2.15
CA ARG A 50 26.38 9.38 2.98
C ARG A 50 25.02 9.28 3.65
N GLY A 51 25.00 9.39 4.98
CA GLY A 51 23.80 9.16 5.78
C GLY A 51 23.56 7.68 6.06
N ALA A 52 22.30 7.25 6.15
CA ALA A 52 21.96 5.88 6.50
C ALA A 52 20.78 5.34 5.68
N VAL A 53 20.77 4.03 5.45
CA VAL A 53 19.60 3.33 4.90
C VAL A 53 19.13 2.28 5.90
N ILE A 54 17.90 2.44 6.38
CA ILE A 54 17.24 1.50 7.27
C ILE A 54 16.24 0.70 6.43
N GLY A 55 16.38 -0.61 6.39
CA GLY A 55 15.43 -1.48 5.70
C GLY A 55 14.74 -2.45 6.65
N ILE A 56 13.43 -2.57 6.46
CA ILE A 56 12.56 -3.51 7.17
C ILE A 56 11.89 -4.37 6.10
N PRO A 57 12.55 -5.46 5.67
CA PRO A 57 12.06 -6.27 4.55
C PRO A 57 10.70 -6.90 4.83
N ILE A 58 10.39 -7.21 6.10
CA ILE A 58 9.15 -7.87 6.50
C ILE A 58 8.58 -7.19 7.74
N VAL A 59 7.69 -6.22 7.55
CA VAL A 59 6.99 -5.56 8.66
C VAL A 59 5.99 -6.52 9.32
N ASN A 60 5.12 -7.15 8.53
CA ASN A 60 4.11 -8.09 9.00
C ASN A 60 4.62 -9.53 8.94
N LEU A 61 5.54 -9.88 9.84
CA LEU A 61 6.14 -11.23 9.89
C LEU A 61 5.11 -12.34 10.07
N GLN A 62 4.03 -12.06 10.80
CA GLN A 62 2.94 -13.02 11.01
C GLN A 62 2.18 -13.28 9.71
N GLY A 63 1.80 -12.23 8.97
CA GLY A 63 1.16 -12.33 7.66
C GLY A 63 2.06 -13.04 6.66
N PHE A 64 3.35 -12.70 6.63
CA PHE A 64 4.33 -13.30 5.73
C PHE A 64 4.43 -14.82 5.89
N ARG A 65 4.53 -15.32 7.12
CA ARG A 65 4.55 -16.77 7.41
C ARG A 65 3.31 -17.51 6.92
N ARG A 66 2.20 -16.81 6.72
CA ARG A 66 0.93 -17.37 6.24
C ARG A 66 0.65 -17.06 4.76
N GLY A 67 1.55 -16.34 4.07
CA GLY A 67 1.27 -15.81 2.73
C GLY A 67 0.00 -14.95 2.71
N SER A 68 -0.19 -14.12 3.73
CA SER A 68 -1.42 -13.37 3.95
C SER A 68 -1.17 -11.87 4.08
N ARG A 69 -2.00 -11.09 3.38
CA ARG A 69 -2.12 -9.64 3.54
C ARG A 69 -2.30 -9.21 5.00
N TYR A 70 -3.10 -9.96 5.74
CA TYR A 70 -3.61 -9.55 7.05
C TYR A 70 -2.77 -10.08 8.22
N LEU A 71 -2.94 -9.48 9.39
CA LEU A 71 -2.53 -10.06 10.66
C LEU A 71 -3.40 -11.30 11.00
N PRO A 72 -2.99 -12.17 11.95
CA PRO A 72 -3.76 -13.35 12.33
C PRO A 72 -5.21 -13.05 12.74
N ASP A 73 -5.46 -11.86 13.31
CA ASP A 73 -6.78 -11.36 13.69
C ASP A 73 -7.52 -10.66 12.54
N ARG A 74 -7.09 -10.89 11.29
CA ARG A 74 -7.67 -10.37 10.03
C ARG A 74 -7.61 -8.86 9.86
N ARG A 75 -6.91 -8.13 10.73
CA ARG A 75 -6.71 -6.70 10.57
C ARG A 75 -5.69 -6.42 9.47
N ASP A 76 -5.99 -5.43 8.64
CA ASP A 76 -5.03 -4.84 7.71
C ASP A 76 -4.14 -3.85 8.49
N LEU A 77 -2.86 -4.18 8.66
CA LEU A 77 -1.92 -3.33 9.40
C LEU A 77 -1.83 -1.92 8.79
N ASN A 78 -1.98 -1.79 7.47
CA ASN A 78 -1.92 -0.51 6.75
C ASN A 78 -3.20 0.34 6.92
N ARG A 79 -4.01 0.07 7.94
CA ARG A 79 -5.16 0.89 8.37
C ARG A 79 -5.03 1.40 9.81
N TYR A 80 -3.89 1.14 10.46
CA TYR A 80 -3.69 1.44 11.87
C TYR A 80 -2.55 2.43 12.15
N PHE A 81 -1.86 2.98 11.14
CA PHE A 81 -0.83 4.01 11.36
C PHE A 81 -1.44 5.37 11.74
N PRO A 82 -0.79 6.18 12.60
CA PRO A 82 0.54 5.99 13.20
C PRO A 82 0.57 5.00 14.38
N GLY A 83 -0.57 4.42 14.76
CA GLY A 83 -0.68 3.40 15.80
C GLY A 83 -1.23 3.90 17.13
N ASN A 84 -1.41 2.96 18.06
CA ASN A 84 -1.81 3.22 19.42
C ASN A 84 -1.16 2.16 20.35
N PRO A 85 -0.32 2.55 21.33
CA PRO A 85 0.38 1.60 22.20
C PRO A 85 -0.56 0.86 23.16
N ALA A 86 -1.77 1.38 23.39
CA ALA A 86 -2.81 0.75 24.19
C ALA A 86 -3.84 -0.02 23.34
N GLY A 87 -3.79 0.11 22.01
CA GLY A 87 -4.79 -0.42 21.09
C GLY A 87 -4.66 -1.90 20.77
N SER A 88 -5.22 -2.30 19.63
CA SER A 88 -5.11 -3.66 19.07
C SER A 88 -3.67 -4.07 18.79
N SER A 89 -3.43 -5.37 18.55
CA SER A 89 -2.13 -5.87 18.09
C SER A 89 -1.63 -5.10 16.85
N ALA A 90 -2.51 -4.84 15.88
CA ALA A 90 -2.20 -4.03 14.70
C ALA A 90 -1.76 -2.60 15.07
N ALA A 91 -2.51 -1.93 15.95
CA ALA A 91 -2.21 -0.58 16.38
C ALA A 91 -0.90 -0.48 17.17
N ARG A 92 -0.58 -1.50 17.98
CA ARG A 92 0.68 -1.57 18.75
C ARG A 92 1.89 -1.82 17.85
N ILE A 93 1.76 -2.70 16.85
CA ILE A 93 2.80 -2.91 15.84
C ILE A 93 3.03 -1.62 15.04
N ALA A 94 1.96 -0.98 14.56
CA ALA A 94 2.02 0.28 13.84
C ALA A 94 2.71 1.37 14.69
N TYR A 95 2.34 1.49 15.97
CA TYR A 95 2.94 2.45 16.90
C TYR A 95 4.43 2.20 17.10
N SER A 96 4.81 0.94 17.37
CA SER A 96 6.21 0.58 17.58
C SER A 96 7.08 0.87 16.37
N LEU A 97 6.59 0.58 15.16
CA LEU A 97 7.29 0.88 13.92
C LEU A 97 7.37 2.40 13.70
N PHE A 98 6.25 3.10 13.84
CA PHE A 98 6.15 4.51 13.50
C PHE A 98 6.98 5.39 14.43
N GLU A 99 6.76 5.27 15.74
CA GLU A 99 7.47 6.08 16.74
C GLU A 99 8.92 5.65 16.92
N GLY A 100 9.18 4.34 16.87
CA GLY A 100 10.51 3.79 17.15
C GLY A 100 11.49 3.89 15.97
N ILE A 101 10.99 3.94 14.73
CA ILE A 101 11.84 3.92 13.53
C ILE A 101 11.45 5.04 12.57
N ILE A 102 10.20 5.06 12.08
CA ILE A 102 9.83 5.93 10.94
C ILE A 102 10.06 7.40 11.26
N LYS A 103 9.73 7.85 12.48
CA LYS A 103 9.96 9.23 12.92
C LYS A 103 11.43 9.65 13.04
N GLN A 104 12.35 8.70 12.96
CA GLN A 104 13.79 8.95 12.97
C GLN A 104 14.38 9.07 11.56
N CYS A 105 13.55 8.90 10.51
CA CYS A 105 13.99 8.93 9.12
C CYS A 105 13.69 10.29 8.47
N ASP A 106 14.52 10.68 7.50
CA ASP A 106 14.28 11.88 6.68
C ASP A 106 13.37 11.58 5.48
N LEU A 107 13.35 10.33 5.01
CA LEU A 107 12.60 9.90 3.82
C LEU A 107 12.03 8.49 4.04
N LEU A 108 10.86 8.19 3.45
CA LEU A 108 10.24 6.87 3.50
C LEU A 108 9.79 6.34 2.13
N VAL A 109 10.21 5.14 1.79
CA VAL A 109 9.67 4.36 0.67
C VAL A 109 8.99 3.11 1.21
N ASP A 110 7.68 3.05 1.06
CA ASP A 110 6.86 1.91 1.45
C ASP A 110 6.53 1.05 0.23
N LEU A 111 7.07 -0.17 0.19
CA LEU A 111 7.06 -1.05 -0.98
C LEU A 111 5.86 -2.00 -0.94
N HIS A 112 5.02 -1.92 -1.97
CA HIS A 112 3.79 -2.69 -2.12
C HIS A 112 3.70 -3.37 -3.50
N THR A 113 2.74 -4.28 -3.62
CA THR A 113 2.30 -4.83 -4.92
C THR A 113 0.81 -4.58 -5.16
N GLY A 114 0.31 -5.03 -6.30
CA GLY A 114 -1.12 -5.22 -6.50
C GLY A 114 -1.77 -5.96 -5.33
N SER A 115 -3.03 -5.63 -5.06
CA SER A 115 -3.79 -6.25 -3.98
C SER A 115 -4.52 -7.48 -4.46
N PHE A 116 -4.49 -8.56 -3.68
CA PHE A 116 -5.14 -9.84 -4.04
C PHE A 116 -4.73 -10.28 -5.46
N TYR A 117 -5.67 -10.69 -6.30
CA TYR A 117 -5.38 -11.08 -7.67
C TYR A 117 -5.30 -9.87 -8.61
N ARG A 118 -4.39 -8.94 -8.35
CA ARG A 118 -4.11 -7.77 -9.20
C ARG A 118 -2.62 -7.58 -9.41
N THR A 119 -2.28 -6.94 -10.52
CA THR A 119 -0.90 -6.56 -10.86
C THR A 119 -0.82 -5.07 -11.15
N ASN A 120 0.24 -4.43 -10.67
CA ASN A 120 0.52 -3.00 -10.87
C ASN A 120 1.78 -2.80 -11.70
N LEU A 121 1.75 -1.85 -12.63
CA LEU A 121 2.95 -1.34 -13.28
C LEU A 121 3.81 -0.66 -12.20
N PRO A 122 5.14 -0.81 -12.21
CA PRO A 122 6.03 -0.06 -11.33
C PRO A 122 5.71 1.43 -11.36
N GLN A 123 5.21 1.93 -10.23
CA GLN A 123 4.71 3.29 -10.10
C GLN A 123 4.83 3.78 -8.66
N LEU A 124 4.93 5.08 -8.49
CA LEU A 124 4.85 5.77 -7.22
C LEU A 124 3.43 6.26 -6.97
N ARG A 125 2.98 6.18 -5.72
CA ARG A 125 1.81 6.90 -5.22
C ARG A 125 2.26 7.88 -4.15
N ALA A 126 1.93 9.14 -4.35
CA ALA A 126 2.50 10.22 -3.56
C ALA A 126 1.54 11.40 -3.38
N ASP A 127 1.66 12.08 -2.25
CA ASP A 127 0.93 13.32 -2.01
C ASP A 127 1.72 14.51 -2.54
N LEU A 128 1.59 14.74 -3.85
CA LEU A 128 2.28 15.80 -4.59
C LEU A 128 1.88 17.23 -4.16
N ARG A 129 0.98 17.40 -3.20
CA ARG A 129 0.69 18.70 -2.59
C ARG A 129 1.90 19.24 -1.82
N TYR A 130 2.72 18.35 -1.28
CA TYR A 130 3.92 18.70 -0.54
C TYR A 130 5.12 18.78 -1.47
N ARG A 131 5.80 19.94 -1.46
CA ARG A 131 6.97 20.21 -2.31
C ARG A 131 8.07 19.15 -2.14
N GLN A 132 8.40 18.80 -0.90
CA GLN A 132 9.45 17.81 -0.61
C GLN A 132 9.09 16.41 -1.14
N VAL A 133 7.80 16.04 -1.15
CA VAL A 133 7.33 14.79 -1.75
C VAL A 133 7.45 14.84 -3.28
N ARG A 134 7.16 15.97 -3.93
CA ARG A 134 7.39 16.13 -5.37
C ARG A 134 8.87 15.98 -5.73
N GLU A 135 9.74 16.68 -5.01
CA GLU A 135 11.20 16.60 -5.18
C GLU A 135 11.70 15.16 -4.97
N MET A 136 11.16 14.46 -3.97
CA MET A 136 11.45 13.04 -3.75
C MET A 136 11.04 12.17 -4.95
N THR A 137 9.84 12.37 -5.51
CA THR A 137 9.37 11.56 -6.65
C THR A 137 10.22 11.74 -7.91
N GLN A 138 10.76 12.93 -8.16
CA GLN A 138 11.68 13.19 -9.28
C GLN A 138 12.97 12.39 -9.16
N GLY A 139 13.40 12.08 -7.94
CA GLY A 139 14.60 11.26 -7.68
C GLY A 139 14.50 9.82 -8.21
N PHE A 140 13.30 9.30 -8.48
CA PHE A 140 13.12 7.94 -9.01
C PHE A 140 13.33 7.84 -10.53
N GLY A 141 13.59 8.95 -11.22
CA GLY A 141 13.69 9.01 -12.68
C GLY A 141 12.34 8.78 -13.35
N GLY A 142 12.34 8.04 -14.47
CA GLY A 142 11.18 7.87 -15.35
C GLY A 142 10.04 6.98 -14.84
N MET A 143 9.97 6.75 -13.52
CA MET A 143 8.89 5.96 -12.92
C MET A 143 7.56 6.74 -13.01
N ALA A 144 6.46 6.03 -13.29
CA ALA A 144 5.14 6.64 -13.30
C ALA A 144 4.76 7.14 -11.89
N VAL A 145 4.14 8.31 -11.79
CA VAL A 145 3.76 8.93 -10.51
C VAL A 145 2.28 9.26 -10.50
N LEU A 146 1.56 8.78 -9.49
CA LEU A 146 0.15 9.06 -9.29
C LEU A 146 -0.05 9.93 -8.04
N HIS A 147 -0.76 11.04 -8.22
CA HIS A 147 -1.15 11.88 -7.11
C HIS A 147 -2.28 11.26 -6.29
N ASN A 148 -2.08 11.08 -4.98
CA ASN A 148 -3.16 10.99 -4.00
C ASN A 148 -2.63 11.23 -2.58
N ALA A 149 -3.50 11.75 -1.71
CA ALA A 149 -3.17 11.96 -0.31
C ALA A 149 -2.89 10.63 0.42
N GLY A 150 -3.55 9.55 0.02
CA GLY A 150 -3.53 8.26 0.71
C GLY A 150 -4.61 8.15 1.77
N ALA A 151 -5.12 6.93 1.93
CA ALA A 151 -6.19 6.65 2.88
C ALA A 151 -5.70 6.87 4.33
N PRO A 152 -6.59 7.35 5.23
CA PRO A 152 -6.32 7.37 6.66
C PRO A 152 -5.86 6.00 7.17
N GLY A 153 -4.95 5.98 8.12
CA GLY A 153 -4.42 4.74 8.70
C GLY A 153 -3.28 4.09 7.90
N THR A 154 -2.92 4.61 6.73
CA THR A 154 -1.79 4.09 5.95
C THR A 154 -0.45 4.63 6.43
N LEU A 155 0.62 3.82 6.31
CA LEU A 155 1.96 4.22 6.73
C LEU A 155 2.43 5.47 5.99
N ARG A 156 2.33 5.48 4.65
CA ARG A 156 2.72 6.64 3.85
C ARG A 156 2.01 7.92 4.29
N ARG A 157 0.70 7.86 4.50
CA ARG A 157 -0.08 9.04 4.91
C ARG A 157 0.38 9.52 6.29
N ALA A 158 0.52 8.61 7.25
CA ALA A 158 1.00 8.96 8.59
C ALA A 158 2.40 9.60 8.56
N ALA A 159 3.31 9.10 7.74
CA ALA A 159 4.65 9.67 7.58
C ALA A 159 4.60 11.08 6.98
N THR A 160 3.82 11.28 5.91
CA THR A 160 3.64 12.60 5.29
C THR A 160 2.99 13.60 6.25
N ASP A 161 1.97 13.17 7.01
CA ASP A 161 1.33 14.02 8.03
C ASP A 161 2.28 14.39 9.18
N ALA A 162 3.29 13.55 9.46
CA ALA A 162 4.36 13.82 10.42
C ALA A 162 5.52 14.66 9.84
N GLY A 163 5.41 15.13 8.59
CA GLY A 163 6.42 15.96 7.92
C GLY A 163 7.57 15.18 7.28
N ILE A 164 7.44 13.85 7.13
CA ILE A 164 8.44 13.00 6.50
C ILE A 164 8.00 12.72 5.06
N PRO A 165 8.74 13.18 4.03
CA PRO A 165 8.42 12.88 2.65
C PRO A 165 8.37 11.37 2.41
N ALA A 166 7.20 10.90 1.94
CA ALA A 166 6.94 9.48 1.80
C ALA A 166 6.24 9.14 0.49
N VAL A 167 6.64 8.03 -0.11
CA VAL A 167 6.01 7.45 -1.31
C VAL A 167 5.68 5.98 -1.09
N THR A 168 4.64 5.51 -1.76
CA THR A 168 4.38 4.08 -1.89
C THR A 168 4.87 3.67 -3.27
N LEU A 169 5.78 2.71 -3.35
CA LEU A 169 6.21 2.13 -4.62
C LEU A 169 5.45 0.83 -4.83
N GLU A 170 4.63 0.79 -5.87
CA GLU A 170 3.78 -0.33 -6.27
C GLU A 170 4.45 -1.08 -7.42
N ALA A 171 4.70 -2.39 -7.30
CA ALA A 171 5.37 -3.14 -8.36
C ALA A 171 4.94 -4.61 -8.44
N GLY A 172 4.16 -4.96 -9.47
CA GLY A 172 3.76 -6.33 -9.76
C GLY A 172 2.54 -6.80 -8.97
N GLU A 173 2.45 -8.10 -8.74
CA GLU A 173 1.36 -8.82 -8.09
C GLU A 173 1.83 -9.51 -6.79
N PRO A 174 0.93 -9.81 -5.85
CA PRO A 174 1.30 -10.46 -4.61
C PRO A 174 1.49 -11.97 -4.84
N LEU A 175 1.96 -12.66 -3.80
CA LEU A 175 2.23 -14.11 -3.73
C LEU A 175 3.30 -14.63 -4.68
N ARG A 176 3.82 -13.81 -5.60
CA ARG A 176 4.82 -14.20 -6.59
C ARG A 176 5.98 -13.22 -6.60
N LEU A 177 7.18 -13.76 -6.79
CA LEU A 177 8.38 -12.96 -7.01
C LEU A 177 8.55 -12.72 -8.51
N GLN A 178 8.60 -11.45 -8.92
CA GLN A 178 8.71 -11.03 -10.31
C GLN A 178 10.02 -10.27 -10.51
N SER A 179 11.06 -10.98 -10.94
CA SER A 179 12.44 -10.45 -11.02
C SER A 179 12.58 -9.17 -11.85
N ASN A 180 11.81 -9.01 -12.92
CA ASN A 180 11.82 -7.77 -13.71
C ASN A 180 11.26 -6.59 -12.92
N LYS A 181 10.17 -6.78 -12.18
CA LYS A 181 9.55 -5.76 -11.32
C LYS A 181 10.44 -5.39 -10.15
N VAL A 182 11.09 -6.38 -9.55
CA VAL A 182 12.14 -6.17 -8.54
C VAL A 182 13.26 -5.30 -9.10
N SER A 183 13.82 -5.64 -10.26
CA SER A 183 14.92 -4.87 -10.86
C SER A 183 14.52 -3.44 -11.22
N GLU A 184 13.29 -3.23 -11.72
CA GLU A 184 12.75 -1.88 -11.97
C GLU A 184 12.67 -1.06 -10.67
N GLY A 185 12.13 -1.64 -9.58
CA GLY A 185 12.03 -0.97 -8.28
C GLY A 185 13.39 -0.70 -7.62
N VAL A 186 14.32 -1.65 -7.66
CA VAL A 186 15.70 -1.47 -7.15
C VAL A 186 16.39 -0.31 -7.87
N ASN A 187 16.30 -0.26 -9.21
CA ASN A 187 16.87 0.84 -9.97
C ASN A 187 16.23 2.19 -9.59
N GLY A 188 14.92 2.23 -9.36
CA GLY A 188 14.24 3.44 -8.87
C GLY A 188 14.75 3.92 -7.52
N ILE A 189 14.94 3.00 -6.56
CA ILE A 189 15.48 3.32 -5.23
C ILE A 189 16.94 3.79 -5.31
N LEU A 190 17.78 3.14 -6.13
CA LEU A 190 19.17 3.56 -6.34
C LEU A 190 19.26 4.94 -7.02
N SER A 191 18.34 5.24 -7.95
CA SER A 191 18.19 6.58 -8.53
C SER A 191 17.83 7.60 -7.46
N LEU A 192 16.87 7.29 -6.57
CA LEU A 192 16.51 8.16 -5.45
C LEU A 192 17.73 8.43 -4.55
N LEU A 193 18.46 7.38 -4.14
CA LEU A 193 19.66 7.52 -3.32
C LEU A 193 20.71 8.42 -3.99
N THR A 194 20.87 8.31 -5.31
CA THR A 194 21.78 9.17 -6.08
C THR A 194 21.28 10.62 -6.10
N ALA A 195 19.99 10.84 -6.35
CA ALA A 195 19.37 12.17 -6.38
C ALA A 195 19.41 12.87 -5.01
N GLN A 196 19.37 12.11 -3.91
CA GLN A 196 19.53 12.60 -2.54
C GLN A 196 21.00 12.76 -2.13
N GLY A 197 21.95 12.52 -3.04
CA GLY A 197 23.38 12.63 -2.78
C GLY A 197 23.92 11.60 -1.79
N MET A 198 23.19 10.51 -1.54
CA MET A 198 23.57 9.46 -0.60
C MET A 198 24.62 8.52 -1.19
N ILE A 199 24.57 8.28 -2.50
CA ILE A 199 25.54 7.46 -3.24
C ILE A 199 25.97 8.16 -4.52
N HIS A 200 27.14 7.80 -5.04
CA HIS A 200 27.59 8.23 -6.36
C HIS A 200 27.35 7.12 -7.39
N ARG A 201 26.57 7.44 -8.43
CA ARG A 201 26.37 6.57 -9.60
C ARG A 201 26.51 7.42 -10.84
N MET A 202 27.20 6.90 -11.86
CA MET A 202 27.23 7.55 -13.17
C MET A 202 25.80 7.63 -13.71
N GLN A 203 25.23 8.82 -13.76
CA GLN A 203 23.94 9.07 -14.39
C GLN A 203 24.14 9.30 -15.88
N LEU A 204 23.25 8.74 -16.69
CA LEU A 204 23.15 9.11 -18.10
C LEU A 204 22.81 10.60 -18.17
N LEU A 205 23.40 11.32 -19.14
CA LEU A 205 23.19 12.76 -19.36
C LEU A 205 21.71 13.13 -19.62
N SER A 206 20.85 12.14 -19.86
CA SER A 206 19.40 12.29 -20.03
C SER A 206 18.69 11.20 -19.26
N ALA A 207 18.62 11.33 -17.93
CA ALA A 207 17.71 10.50 -17.14
C ALA A 207 16.27 10.84 -17.53
N PRO A 208 15.39 9.85 -17.77
CA PRO A 208 14.01 10.13 -18.10
C PRO A 208 13.30 10.83 -16.93
N GLU A 209 12.54 11.87 -17.24
CA GLU A 209 11.68 12.58 -16.29
C GLU A 209 10.51 11.69 -15.86
N PRO A 210 9.99 11.84 -14.62
CA PRO A 210 8.81 11.13 -14.17
C PRO A 210 7.60 11.49 -15.04
N VAL A 211 6.76 10.49 -15.33
CA VAL A 211 5.49 10.69 -16.02
C VAL A 211 4.38 10.75 -14.98
N PHE A 212 3.67 11.88 -14.92
CA PHE A 212 2.57 12.09 -13.99
C PHE A 212 1.27 11.59 -14.59
N TYR A 213 0.48 10.92 -13.75
CA TYR A 213 -0.80 10.36 -14.14
C TYR A 213 -1.90 10.76 -13.15
N GLU A 214 -3.02 11.21 -13.70
CA GLU A 214 -4.32 10.96 -13.09
C GLU A 214 -4.78 9.55 -13.44
N SER A 215 -5.74 8.99 -12.71
CA SER A 215 -6.19 7.64 -13.01
C SER A 215 -7.67 7.43 -12.76
N THR A 216 -8.28 6.57 -13.56
CA THR A 216 -9.66 6.13 -13.38
C THR A 216 -9.74 4.60 -13.30
N TRP A 217 -10.72 4.10 -12.56
CA TRP A 217 -11.05 2.68 -12.48
C TRP A 217 -12.15 2.34 -13.49
N ILE A 218 -11.88 1.35 -14.34
CA ILE A 218 -12.90 0.70 -15.16
C ILE A 218 -13.42 -0.51 -14.40
N ARG A 219 -14.74 -0.56 -14.19
CA ARG A 219 -15.40 -1.58 -13.37
C ARG A 219 -16.16 -2.57 -14.25
N ALA A 220 -16.29 -3.80 -13.77
CA ALA A 220 -17.15 -4.80 -14.38
C ALA A 220 -18.61 -4.52 -13.99
N ASP A 221 -19.51 -4.45 -14.95
CA ASP A 221 -20.94 -4.23 -14.67
C ASP A 221 -21.68 -5.54 -14.34
N THR A 222 -21.14 -6.68 -14.78
CA THR A 222 -21.71 -8.02 -14.55
C THR A 222 -20.75 -8.90 -13.76
N GLY A 223 -21.31 -9.96 -13.16
CA GLY A 223 -20.53 -11.00 -12.48
C GLY A 223 -20.19 -12.15 -13.41
N GLY A 224 -19.05 -12.80 -13.20
CA GLY A 224 -18.58 -13.91 -14.03
C GLY A 224 -17.07 -14.09 -13.96
N ILE A 225 -16.50 -14.80 -14.94
CA ILE A 225 -15.06 -15.00 -15.07
C ILE A 225 -14.48 -13.87 -15.94
N LEU A 226 -13.59 -13.06 -15.36
CA LEU A 226 -12.85 -12.03 -16.07
C LEU A 226 -11.71 -12.64 -16.89
N PHE A 227 -11.65 -12.30 -18.17
CA PHE A 227 -10.50 -12.50 -19.04
C PHE A 227 -9.98 -11.17 -19.54
N SER A 228 -8.72 -10.83 -19.21
CA SER A 228 -8.10 -9.62 -19.73
C SER A 228 -7.61 -9.82 -21.16
N LEU A 229 -7.90 -8.85 -22.04
CA LEU A 229 -7.46 -8.83 -23.44
C LEU A 229 -6.34 -7.81 -23.68
N VAL A 230 -6.03 -6.98 -22.68
CA VAL A 230 -4.91 -6.04 -22.68
C VAL A 230 -3.78 -6.49 -21.76
N ARG A 231 -2.60 -5.91 -21.96
CA ARG A 231 -1.44 -6.12 -21.10
C ARG A 231 -1.19 -4.92 -20.20
N LEU A 232 -0.61 -5.18 -19.03
CA LEU A 232 -0.12 -4.13 -18.15
C LEU A 232 0.87 -3.22 -18.89
N GLY A 233 0.69 -1.90 -18.81
CA GLY A 233 1.47 -0.89 -19.51
C GLY A 233 1.03 -0.62 -20.96
N GLN A 234 0.05 -1.34 -21.50
CA GLN A 234 -0.49 -1.09 -22.83
C GLN A 234 -1.18 0.28 -22.90
N LEU A 235 -1.00 0.98 -24.02
CA LEU A 235 -1.76 2.18 -24.36
C LEU A 235 -3.11 1.78 -24.96
N VAL A 236 -4.16 2.48 -24.55
CA VAL A 236 -5.55 2.25 -24.98
C VAL A 236 -6.21 3.57 -25.37
N GLU A 237 -7.16 3.49 -26.30
CA GLU A 237 -8.03 4.58 -26.73
C GLU A 237 -9.48 4.35 -26.23
N PRO A 238 -10.32 5.40 -26.12
CA PRO A 238 -11.72 5.23 -25.79
C PRO A 238 -12.43 4.27 -26.76
N GLY A 239 -13.15 3.30 -26.23
CA GLY A 239 -13.83 2.26 -27.03
C GLY A 239 -13.00 0.99 -27.26
N ASP A 240 -11.72 0.96 -26.89
CA ASP A 240 -10.92 -0.27 -26.91
C ASP A 240 -11.47 -1.30 -25.92
N VAL A 241 -11.48 -2.58 -26.31
CA VAL A 241 -11.88 -3.68 -25.42
C VAL A 241 -10.73 -4.02 -24.49
N LEU A 242 -10.95 -3.88 -23.18
CA LEU A 242 -9.98 -4.20 -22.13
C LEU A 242 -10.02 -5.68 -21.73
N GLY A 243 -11.22 -6.26 -21.74
CA GLY A 243 -11.44 -7.64 -21.32
C GLY A 243 -12.89 -8.06 -21.47
N THR A 244 -13.17 -9.30 -21.09
CA THR A 244 -14.51 -9.88 -21.07
C THR A 244 -14.85 -10.42 -19.70
N VAL A 245 -16.12 -10.35 -19.31
CA VAL A 245 -16.68 -11.10 -18.18
C VAL A 245 -17.64 -12.13 -18.76
N THR A 246 -17.30 -13.39 -18.59
CA THR A 246 -18.08 -14.52 -19.12
C THR A 246 -18.82 -15.21 -17.99
N ASP A 247 -20.13 -15.37 -18.13
CA ASP A 247 -20.92 -16.25 -17.27
C ASP A 247 -20.54 -17.72 -17.58
N PRO A 248 -20.00 -18.48 -16.60
CA PRO A 248 -19.54 -19.84 -16.82
C PRO A 248 -20.67 -20.86 -17.06
N ILE A 249 -21.93 -20.49 -16.84
CA ILE A 249 -23.11 -21.36 -17.03
C ILE A 249 -23.76 -21.07 -18.37
N SER A 250 -24.11 -19.80 -18.64
CA SER A 250 -24.83 -19.40 -19.85
C SER A 250 -23.92 -19.15 -21.05
N ASN A 251 -22.60 -18.98 -20.81
CA ASN A 251 -21.62 -18.54 -21.79
C ASN A 251 -21.90 -17.14 -22.36
N GLU A 252 -22.77 -16.35 -21.72
CA GLU A 252 -22.97 -14.94 -22.04
C GLU A 252 -21.68 -14.16 -21.76
N GLN A 253 -21.28 -13.31 -22.71
CA GLN A 253 -20.06 -12.51 -22.61
C GLN A 253 -20.38 -11.02 -22.57
N ASN A 254 -19.86 -10.35 -21.56
CA ASN A 254 -19.95 -8.90 -21.41
C ASN A 254 -18.57 -8.29 -21.65
N LEU A 255 -18.48 -7.36 -22.59
CA LEU A 255 -17.23 -6.67 -22.91
C LEU A 255 -17.01 -5.49 -21.95
N ILE A 256 -15.76 -5.30 -21.51
CA ILE A 256 -15.33 -4.13 -20.74
C ILE A 256 -14.55 -3.21 -21.67
N TYR A 257 -14.95 -1.94 -21.74
CA TYR A 257 -14.36 -0.96 -22.64
C TYR A 257 -13.55 0.11 -21.90
N ALA A 258 -12.50 0.62 -22.53
CA ALA A 258 -11.81 1.81 -22.10
C ALA A 258 -12.70 3.05 -22.28
N THR A 259 -12.79 3.89 -21.25
CA THR A 259 -13.57 5.14 -21.29
C THR A 259 -12.72 6.38 -21.58
N ALA A 260 -11.39 6.23 -21.60
CA ALA A 260 -10.45 7.32 -21.80
C ALA A 260 -9.18 6.80 -22.48
N ARG A 261 -8.51 7.68 -23.22
CA ARG A 261 -7.15 7.44 -23.72
C ARG A 261 -6.19 7.38 -22.55
N GLY A 262 -5.34 6.36 -22.49
CA GLY A 262 -4.36 6.26 -21.42
C GLY A 262 -3.53 4.99 -21.42
N ARG A 263 -2.82 4.76 -20.32
CA ARG A 263 -1.98 3.58 -20.10
C ARG A 263 -2.60 2.68 -19.04
N VAL A 264 -2.61 1.37 -19.23
CA VAL A 264 -3.04 0.41 -18.20
C VAL A 264 -2.00 0.37 -17.07
N LEU A 265 -2.26 1.07 -15.96
CA LEU A 265 -1.35 1.17 -14.81
C LEU A 265 -1.53 0.02 -13.80
N GLY A 266 -2.71 -0.59 -13.80
CA GLY A 266 -3.00 -1.74 -12.97
C GLY A 266 -4.18 -2.52 -13.53
N MET A 267 -4.23 -3.82 -13.26
CA MET A 267 -5.31 -4.66 -13.75
C MET A 267 -5.51 -5.88 -12.84
N ALA A 268 -6.74 -6.37 -12.83
CA ALA A 268 -7.08 -7.64 -12.25
C ALA A 268 -6.47 -8.79 -13.08
N LEU A 269 -5.99 -9.83 -12.39
CA LEU A 269 -5.69 -11.11 -13.02
C LEU A 269 -6.99 -11.80 -13.39
N ASN A 270 -6.92 -12.79 -14.29
CA ASN A 270 -8.10 -13.57 -14.67
C ASN A 270 -8.67 -14.28 -13.43
N GLN A 271 -9.90 -13.94 -13.06
CA GLN A 271 -10.53 -14.37 -11.80
C GLN A 271 -12.05 -14.24 -11.88
N VAL A 272 -12.76 -14.78 -10.88
CA VAL A 272 -14.19 -14.51 -10.70
C VAL A 272 -14.37 -13.09 -10.16
N VAL A 273 -15.26 -12.32 -10.78
CA VAL A 273 -15.59 -10.95 -10.40
C VAL A 273 -17.09 -10.79 -10.19
N MET A 274 -17.46 -9.77 -9.42
CA MET A 274 -18.84 -9.37 -9.16
C MET A 274 -19.14 -8.01 -9.81
N PRO A 275 -20.42 -7.65 -10.03
CA PRO A 275 -20.79 -6.30 -10.43
C PRO A 275 -20.13 -5.24 -9.54
N GLY A 276 -19.60 -4.18 -10.16
CA GLY A 276 -18.85 -3.10 -9.51
C GLY A 276 -17.37 -3.40 -9.26
N PHE A 277 -16.87 -4.61 -9.53
CA PHE A 277 -15.47 -4.95 -9.32
C PHE A 277 -14.55 -4.10 -10.20
N ALA A 278 -13.52 -3.47 -9.61
CA ALA A 278 -12.56 -2.66 -10.36
C ALA A 278 -11.71 -3.58 -11.26
N ALA A 279 -11.88 -3.61 -12.58
CA ALA A 279 -11.13 -4.54 -13.41
C ALA A 279 -9.77 -3.95 -13.86
N PHE A 280 -9.77 -2.69 -14.29
CA PHE A 280 -8.59 -2.04 -14.86
C PHE A 280 -8.42 -0.63 -14.29
N ARG A 281 -7.17 -0.19 -14.11
CA ARG A 281 -6.82 1.18 -13.74
C ARG A 281 -6.11 1.83 -14.92
N ILE A 282 -6.75 2.81 -15.53
CA ILE A 282 -6.21 3.57 -16.67
C ILE A 282 -5.59 4.85 -16.14
N GLY A 283 -4.31 5.06 -16.46
CA GLY A 283 -3.58 6.30 -16.21
C GLY A 283 -3.71 7.25 -17.38
N ILE A 284 -4.10 8.48 -17.09
CA ILE A 284 -4.20 9.59 -18.04
C ILE A 284 -3.02 10.52 -17.76
N GLU A 285 -2.13 10.65 -18.73
CA GLU A 285 -0.90 11.44 -18.58
C GLU A 285 -1.24 12.92 -18.40
N THR A 286 -0.51 13.59 -17.50
CA THR A 286 -0.65 15.02 -17.23
C THR A 286 0.61 15.77 -17.62
N ASP A 287 0.48 17.04 -18.01
CA ASP A 287 1.59 17.91 -18.44
C ASP A 287 2.62 18.23 -17.33
N GLY A 288 2.39 17.74 -16.11
CA GLY A 288 3.25 17.89 -14.96
C GLY A 288 2.58 17.42 -13.66
N PRO A 289 3.22 17.63 -12.50
CA PRO A 289 2.55 17.44 -11.22
C PRO A 289 1.35 18.39 -11.10
N PRO A 290 0.31 18.04 -10.30
CA PRO A 290 -0.83 18.93 -10.08
C PRO A 290 -0.37 20.33 -9.65
N THR A 291 -0.92 21.37 -10.28
CA THR A 291 -0.65 22.75 -9.92
C THR A 291 -1.32 23.12 -8.59
N ASP A 292 -0.75 24.10 -7.87
CA ASP A 292 -1.22 24.50 -6.53
C ASP A 292 -2.71 24.89 -6.47
N SER A 293 -3.31 25.29 -7.60
CA SER A 293 -4.75 25.58 -7.71
C SER A 293 -5.65 24.34 -7.66
N VAL A 294 -5.20 23.21 -8.24
CA VAL A 294 -5.91 21.90 -8.18
C VAL A 294 -5.75 21.26 -6.80
N ILE A 295 -4.62 21.54 -6.14
CA ILE A 295 -4.32 21.10 -4.78
C ILE A 295 -5.27 21.73 -3.74
N ALA A 296 -5.65 22.99 -3.96
CA ALA A 296 -6.57 23.72 -3.07
C ALA A 296 -8.02 23.23 -3.18
N SER A 297 -8.49 22.87 -4.38
CA SER A 297 -9.86 22.37 -4.61
C SER A 297 -10.03 20.91 -4.16
N ALA A 298 -8.98 20.09 -4.23
CA ALA A 298 -8.99 18.71 -3.73
C ALA A 298 -9.16 18.59 -2.20
N ARG A 299 -8.96 19.69 -1.44
CA ARG A 299 -9.22 19.73 0.01
C ARG A 299 -10.71 19.52 0.37
N TRP A 300 -11.61 19.66 -0.59
CA TRP A 300 -13.06 19.66 -0.35
C TRP A 300 -13.83 18.55 -1.12
N GLY A 301 -13.17 17.76 -1.96
CA GLY A 301 -13.85 16.95 -2.99
C GLY A 301 -13.60 15.44 -3.03
N GLN A 302 -12.74 14.85 -2.19
CA GLN A 302 -12.42 13.42 -2.32
C GLN A 302 -13.13 12.56 -1.28
N THR A 303 -14.39 12.19 -1.57
CA THR A 303 -14.99 10.96 -1.07
C THR A 303 -14.67 9.84 -2.06
N GLU A 304 -13.42 9.39 -2.09
CA GLU A 304 -13.12 8.08 -2.68
C GLU A 304 -13.56 7.01 -1.68
N ILE A 305 -14.65 6.33 -2.01
CA ILE A 305 -15.06 5.08 -1.37
C ILE A 305 -13.96 4.08 -1.71
N GLY A 306 -12.99 3.97 -0.81
CA GLY A 306 -11.93 2.97 -0.92
C GLY A 306 -12.54 1.56 -1.02
N ASP A 307 -11.73 0.62 -1.53
CA ASP A 307 -11.94 -0.82 -1.39
C ASP A 307 -11.90 -1.19 0.11
N ASN A 308 -12.85 -0.69 0.89
CA ASN A 308 -13.11 -1.15 2.23
C ASN A 308 -13.79 -2.51 2.07
N PRO A 309 -13.22 -3.60 2.60
CA PRO A 309 -14.06 -4.75 2.90
C PRO A 309 -15.21 -4.28 3.80
N PRO A 310 -16.39 -4.95 3.74
CA PRO A 310 -17.57 -4.51 4.47
C PRO A 310 -17.23 -4.27 5.95
N PRO A 311 -17.86 -3.28 6.60
CA PRO A 311 -17.61 -3.00 8.02
C PRO A 311 -17.81 -4.30 8.80
N GLN A 312 -16.76 -4.73 9.50
CA GLN A 312 -16.89 -5.82 10.46
C GLN A 312 -17.78 -5.29 11.58
N SER A 313 -18.98 -5.86 11.70
CA SER A 313 -19.95 -5.53 12.73
C SER A 313 -19.37 -5.85 14.11
N GLY A 314 -18.71 -4.87 14.73
CA GLY A 314 -18.48 -4.84 16.17
C GLY A 314 -19.71 -4.28 16.86
N ALA A 315 -20.82 -5.04 16.83
CA ALA A 315 -21.90 -4.80 17.78
C ALA A 315 -21.46 -5.44 19.10
N GLU A 316 -20.83 -4.64 19.96
CA GLU A 316 -20.77 -4.97 21.39
C GLU A 316 -22.22 -4.98 21.89
N SER A 317 -22.81 -6.17 22.03
CA SER A 317 -24.05 -6.33 22.77
C SER A 317 -23.75 -6.03 24.24
N GLN A 318 -24.08 -4.84 24.69
CA GLN A 318 -24.24 -4.55 26.11
C GLN A 318 -25.41 -5.39 26.61
N ALA A 319 -25.12 -6.46 27.35
CA ALA A 319 -26.11 -7.12 28.19
C ALA A 319 -26.41 -6.19 29.38
N PRO A 320 -27.69 -5.96 29.75
CA PRO A 320 -28.00 -5.18 30.93
C PRO A 320 -27.68 -5.99 32.20
N ALA A 321 -27.18 -5.29 33.21
CA ALA A 321 -26.94 -5.83 34.55
C ALA A 321 -28.27 -6.29 35.21
N PRO A 322 -28.26 -7.29 36.11
CA PRO A 322 -29.46 -7.68 36.81
C PRO A 322 -29.82 -6.63 37.86
N GLU A 323 -31.08 -6.19 37.86
CA GLU A 323 -31.66 -5.35 38.90
C GLU A 323 -31.73 -6.12 40.23
N SER A 324 -31.31 -5.43 41.29
CA SER A 324 -31.51 -5.80 42.69
C SER A 324 -32.99 -5.71 43.06
N GLY A 325 -33.61 -6.85 43.34
CA GLY A 325 -34.90 -6.92 44.01
C GLY A 325 -34.71 -7.38 45.46
N GLU A 326 -34.78 -6.44 46.40
CA GLU A 326 -35.08 -6.72 47.81
C GLU A 326 -36.56 -7.09 47.94
N THR A 327 -36.85 -8.25 48.53
CA THR A 327 -38.04 -8.46 49.38
C THR A 327 -37.68 -9.43 50.48
N ASP A 328 -37.77 -8.94 51.72
CA ASP A 328 -37.59 -9.67 52.97
C ASP A 328 -38.74 -10.65 53.28
N ALA A 329 -38.34 -11.76 53.91
CA ALA A 329 -38.92 -12.50 55.04
C ALA A 329 -40.37 -13.04 55.03
N ASP A 330 -40.51 -14.37 55.14
CA ASP A 330 -40.98 -15.10 56.35
C ASP A 330 -40.87 -16.62 56.07
N ASP A 331 -39.93 -17.35 56.67
CA ASP A 331 -40.06 -18.15 57.91
C ASP A 331 -41.09 -19.29 57.86
N THR A 332 -40.60 -20.53 57.69
CA THR A 332 -40.99 -21.77 58.40
C THR A 332 -40.45 -23.02 57.67
N ASP A 333 -39.42 -23.63 58.27
CA ASP A 333 -39.11 -25.06 58.20
C ASP A 333 -39.89 -25.76 59.36
N PRO A 334 -39.95 -27.11 59.50
CA PRO A 334 -39.36 -28.17 58.68
C PRO A 334 -40.31 -29.35 58.37
N GLU A 335 -39.85 -30.31 57.55
CA GLU A 335 -39.91 -31.77 57.80
C GLU A 335 -39.73 -32.58 56.48
N GLU A 336 -38.59 -33.27 56.37
CA GLU A 336 -38.50 -34.51 55.59
C GLU A 336 -39.25 -35.63 56.33
N PRO A 337 -39.79 -36.64 55.62
CA PRO A 337 -39.03 -37.90 55.58
C PRO A 337 -39.14 -38.71 54.26
N SER A 338 -38.13 -39.57 54.11
CA SER A 338 -37.99 -40.79 53.29
C SER A 338 -37.71 -40.69 51.79
#